data_AF-A0A0V8HUV7-F1
#
_entry.id   AF-A0A0V8HUV7-F1
#
_cell.length_a   1.000
_cell.length_b   1.000
_cell.length_c   1.000
_cell.angle_alpha   90.00
_cell.angle_beta   90.00
_cell.angle_gamma   90.00
#
_symmetry.space_group_name_H-M   'P 1'
#
loop_
_entity.id
_entity.type
_entity.pdbx_description
1 polymer ?
#
loop_
_entity_poly.entity_id
_entity_poly.type
_entity_poly.pdbx_seq_one_letter_code
_entity_poly.pdbx_strand_id
1 'polypeptide(L)'
;MDLLQLSHRLTELATDVAQRAGQRPELDASELNAPELLHAQSLCLQLLNQLSAQAEHLNDPRAALAYAHFAQAFSYQATRSNIIAASLVETTAAHGLDLDEFDDLHAGRTDFSAEPRFAAGRTVYQDAASVLSNLLDMNYFEAARRVKDAHLLHARRDQNAVPCAPRFQLLAEHFATGAQPSPEDDAPTDVSASSSDSASAPWSPPDLHYLRDPREVLKAARALDRFEPEDTTFDGLPTTATATGPDGVLLEEHASEMLHEPSVRSRQKHLNTLIKDYKDLHQETQTPALGLFRGKVINGVHEFIVRVTSLDAELWNSLIAQADNKRTQAGAAARQTEQNSQSEASDQAEQTEQTSAATAEQDTPAQGTAEADPQVDELWHSDQPIPQWARGAQTPADPAASSDASLPASPAPTMPSTCTVAQRRMNALNAVLRNIDPENSTKRITPEIVVHASYQDLADLGSLSGVTAHG
;
A
#
# COMPACT_ATOMS: atom_id res chain seq x y z
N MET A 1 2.53 18.46 39.21
CA MET A 1 1.25 18.49 39.93
C MET A 1 0.86 17.07 40.27
N ASP A 2 0.36 16.85 41.48
CA ASP A 2 -0.19 15.55 41.91
C ASP A 2 -1.59 15.33 41.29
N LEU A 3 -2.05 14.08 41.20
CA LEU A 3 -3.30 13.69 40.53
C LEU A 3 -4.52 14.40 41.14
N LEU A 4 -4.53 14.55 42.47
CA LEU A 4 -5.56 15.30 43.19
C LEU A 4 -5.60 16.80 42.81
N GLN A 5 -4.46 17.38 42.47
CA GLN A 5 -4.40 18.78 42.04
C GLN A 5 -4.95 18.94 40.62
N LEU A 6 -4.68 17.98 39.74
CA LEU A 6 -5.21 17.97 38.37
C LEU A 6 -6.72 17.76 38.35
N SER A 7 -7.22 16.80 39.12
CA SER A 7 -8.67 16.56 39.21
C SER A 7 -9.40 17.77 39.82
N HIS A 8 -8.82 18.40 40.85
CA HIS A 8 -9.38 19.61 41.43
C HIS A 8 -9.45 20.76 40.42
N ARG A 9 -8.35 21.04 39.70
CA ARG A 9 -8.33 22.08 38.65
C ARG A 9 -9.31 21.83 37.51
N LEU A 10 -9.46 20.57 37.08
CA LEU A 10 -10.46 20.21 36.07
C LEU A 10 -11.88 20.39 36.60
N THR A 11 -12.11 20.08 37.88
CA THR A 11 -13.42 20.27 38.53
C THR A 11 -13.73 21.75 38.72
N GLU A 12 -12.75 22.56 39.11
CA GLU A 12 -12.86 24.02 39.18
C GLU A 12 -13.20 24.60 37.81
N LEU A 13 -12.45 24.23 36.75
CA LEU A 13 -12.72 24.68 35.40
C LEU A 13 -14.11 24.26 34.91
N ALA A 14 -14.52 23.02 35.15
CA ALA A 14 -15.85 22.54 34.81
C ALA A 14 -16.96 23.29 35.57
N THR A 15 -16.72 23.60 36.85
CA THR A 15 -17.65 24.36 37.69
C THR A 15 -17.76 25.80 37.20
N ASP A 16 -16.65 26.43 36.84
CA ASP A 16 -16.60 27.79 36.30
C ASP A 16 -17.30 27.90 34.94
N VAL A 17 -17.18 26.88 34.09
CA VAL A 17 -17.93 26.78 32.82
C VAL A 17 -19.43 26.64 33.09
N ALA A 18 -19.82 25.73 33.98
CA ALA A 18 -21.22 25.51 34.34
C ALA A 18 -21.86 26.76 34.97
N GLN A 19 -21.13 27.48 35.82
CA GLN A 19 -21.60 28.74 36.42
C GLN A 19 -21.77 29.85 35.38
N ARG A 20 -20.85 29.96 34.40
CA ARG A 20 -20.98 30.93 33.30
C ARG A 20 -22.17 30.62 32.40
N ALA A 21 -22.40 29.34 32.10
CA ALA A 21 -23.57 28.89 31.34
C ALA A 21 -24.90 29.25 32.04
N GLY A 22 -24.96 29.16 33.38
CA GLY A 22 -26.15 29.54 34.14
C GLY A 22 -26.44 31.05 34.23
N GLN A 23 -25.44 31.91 33.99
CA GLN A 23 -25.58 33.38 34.12
C GLN A 23 -25.93 34.09 32.82
N ARG A 24 -25.82 33.43 31.65
CA ARG A 24 -26.14 33.99 30.33
C ARG A 24 -27.00 33.02 29.52
N PRO A 25 -28.33 32.95 29.77
CA PRO A 25 -29.23 32.05 29.05
C PRO A 25 -29.55 32.48 27.60
N GLU A 26 -29.15 33.68 27.16
CA GLU A 26 -29.48 34.25 25.83
C GLU A 26 -28.33 34.24 24.81
N LEU A 27 -27.13 33.79 25.19
CA LEU A 27 -26.01 33.51 24.28
C LEU A 27 -25.76 32.01 24.37
N ASP A 28 -25.65 31.31 23.25
CA ASP A 28 -25.41 29.85 23.17
C ASP A 28 -24.47 29.38 24.28
N ALA A 29 -25.07 28.75 25.29
CA ALA A 29 -24.47 28.61 26.60
C ALA A 29 -23.49 27.43 26.61
N SER A 30 -22.23 27.62 26.15
CA SER A 30 -21.02 26.86 26.56
C SER A 30 -19.80 27.02 25.64
N GLU A 31 -19.59 28.17 24.98
CA GLU A 31 -18.35 28.32 24.20
C GLU A 31 -17.18 28.72 25.13
N LEU A 32 -16.34 27.74 25.46
CA LEU A 32 -14.99 27.98 25.99
C LEU A 32 -14.23 28.84 24.98
N ASN A 33 -13.60 29.92 25.45
CA ASN A 33 -12.67 30.66 24.59
C ASN A 33 -11.46 29.76 24.24
N ALA A 34 -10.75 30.09 23.16
CA ALA A 34 -9.61 29.32 22.69
C ALA A 34 -8.54 29.02 23.77
N PRO A 35 -8.08 30.00 24.60
CA PRO A 35 -7.06 29.70 25.60
C PRO A 35 -7.57 28.78 26.72
N GLU A 36 -8.83 28.92 27.16
CA GLU A 36 -9.44 28.02 28.14
C GLU A 36 -9.60 26.61 27.58
N LEU A 37 -10.02 26.49 26.31
CA LEU A 37 -10.14 25.20 25.62
C LEU A 37 -8.79 24.49 25.53
N LEU A 38 -7.73 25.19 25.09
CA LEU A 38 -6.39 24.63 24.98
C LEU A 38 -5.81 24.27 26.37
N HIS A 39 -6.09 25.08 27.38
CA HIS A 39 -5.70 24.77 28.76
C HIS A 39 -6.38 23.51 29.28
N ALA A 40 -7.69 23.38 29.08
CA ALA A 40 -8.45 22.18 29.44
C ALA A 40 -7.92 20.94 28.71
N GLN A 41 -7.63 21.04 27.41
CA GLN A 41 -7.03 19.95 26.63
C GLN A 41 -5.66 19.53 27.20
N SER A 42 -4.81 20.49 27.56
CA SER A 42 -3.53 20.20 28.21
C SER A 42 -3.69 19.49 29.55
N LEU A 43 -4.67 19.88 30.38
CA LEU A 43 -4.94 19.22 31.66
C LEU A 43 -5.46 17.78 31.45
N CYS A 44 -6.37 17.58 30.49
CA CYS A 44 -6.87 16.25 30.12
C CYS A 44 -5.74 15.31 29.67
N LEU A 45 -4.80 15.80 28.86
CA LEU A 45 -3.64 15.02 28.42
C LEU A 45 -2.71 14.67 29.58
N GLN A 46 -2.44 15.61 30.49
CA GLN A 46 -1.65 15.34 31.70
C GLN A 46 -2.31 14.30 32.60
N LEU A 47 -3.63 14.42 32.82
CA LEU A 47 -4.39 13.46 33.61
C LEU A 47 -4.35 12.06 32.97
N LEU A 48 -4.60 11.97 31.67
CA LEU A 48 -4.55 10.70 30.95
C LEU A 48 -3.18 10.03 31.09
N ASN A 49 -2.09 10.78 30.90
CA ASN A 49 -0.72 10.24 31.05
C ASN A 49 -0.47 9.71 32.47
N GLN A 50 -0.93 10.41 33.51
CA GLN A 50 -0.78 9.95 34.90
C GLN A 50 -1.61 8.70 35.19
N LEU A 51 -2.86 8.66 34.70
CA LEU A 51 -3.74 7.49 34.85
C LEU A 51 -3.17 6.27 34.12
N SER A 52 -2.64 6.46 32.90
CA SER A 52 -1.96 5.41 32.14
C SER A 52 -0.73 4.86 32.87
N ALA A 53 0.12 5.73 33.43
CA ALA A 53 1.28 5.29 34.21
C ALA A 53 0.88 4.51 35.47
N GLN A 54 -0.20 4.88 36.14
CA GLN A 54 -0.74 4.10 37.26
C GLN A 54 -1.32 2.76 36.81
N ALA A 55 -1.97 2.73 35.64
CA ALA A 55 -2.55 1.51 35.08
C ALA A 55 -1.50 0.43 34.76
N GLU A 56 -0.28 0.82 34.39
CA GLU A 56 0.85 -0.10 34.14
C GLU A 56 1.26 -0.91 35.38
N HIS A 57 0.95 -0.42 36.58
CA HIS A 57 1.25 -1.08 37.84
C HIS A 57 0.07 -1.89 38.42
N LEU A 58 -1.05 -1.97 37.68
CA LEU A 58 -2.21 -2.75 38.11
C LEU A 58 -1.91 -4.25 38.03
N ASN A 59 -2.06 -4.93 39.16
CA ASN A 59 -1.91 -6.39 39.25
C ASN A 59 -3.24 -7.14 39.04
N ASP A 60 -4.38 -6.45 39.05
CA ASP A 60 -5.69 -7.09 38.84
C ASP A 60 -5.99 -7.22 37.32
N PRO A 61 -6.12 -8.44 36.77
CA PRO A 61 -6.41 -8.63 35.35
C PRO A 61 -7.74 -8.03 34.92
N ARG A 62 -8.72 -7.89 35.83
CA ARG A 62 -10.01 -7.25 35.51
C ARG A 62 -9.85 -5.75 35.33
N ALA A 63 -9.04 -5.12 36.18
CA ALA A 63 -8.72 -3.70 36.05
C ALA A 63 -7.89 -3.42 34.79
N ALA A 64 -6.97 -4.33 34.43
CA ALA A 64 -6.25 -4.26 33.17
C ALA A 64 -7.18 -4.35 31.94
N LEU A 65 -8.16 -5.27 31.96
CA LEU A 65 -9.17 -5.37 30.90
C LEU A 65 -10.04 -4.10 30.81
N ALA A 66 -10.49 -3.57 31.95
CA ALA A 66 -11.22 -2.31 31.98
C ALA A 66 -10.40 -1.16 31.40
N TYR A 67 -9.12 -1.04 31.78
CA TYR A 67 -8.21 -0.05 31.21
C TYR A 67 -8.05 -0.21 29.70
N ALA A 68 -7.94 -1.44 29.18
CA ALA A 68 -7.89 -1.69 27.75
C ALA A 68 -9.14 -1.17 27.00
N HIS A 69 -10.34 -1.27 27.59
CA HIS A 69 -11.56 -0.69 27.03
C HIS A 69 -11.47 0.84 26.93
N PHE A 70 -11.03 1.51 28.00
CA PHE A 70 -10.85 2.96 27.99
C PHE A 70 -9.77 3.41 27.00
N ALA A 71 -8.63 2.72 26.97
CA ALA A 71 -7.56 3.02 26.01
C ALA A 71 -8.05 2.91 24.57
N GLN A 72 -8.87 1.90 24.25
CA GLN A 72 -9.48 1.76 22.93
C GLN A 72 -10.44 2.91 22.63
N ALA A 73 -11.35 3.27 23.55
CA ALA A 73 -12.27 4.39 23.39
C ALA A 73 -11.52 5.72 23.18
N PHE A 74 -10.45 5.97 23.94
CA PHE A 74 -9.59 7.14 23.74
C PHE A 74 -8.91 7.12 22.37
N SER A 75 -8.45 5.96 21.89
CA SER A 75 -7.86 5.85 20.55
C SER A 75 -8.85 6.18 19.43
N TYR A 76 -10.12 5.84 19.62
CA TYR A 76 -11.21 6.19 18.70
C TYR A 76 -11.46 7.70 18.74
N GLN A 77 -11.55 8.31 19.92
CA GLN A 77 -11.73 9.75 20.04
C GLN A 77 -10.55 10.53 19.46
N ALA A 78 -9.31 10.08 19.69
CA ALA A 78 -8.11 10.68 19.12
C ALA A 78 -8.12 10.59 17.59
N THR A 79 -8.53 9.45 17.02
CA THR A 79 -8.64 9.30 15.57
C THR A 79 -9.64 10.29 14.97
N ARG A 80 -10.80 10.49 15.60
CA ARG A 80 -11.77 11.52 15.19
C ARG A 80 -11.20 12.92 15.26
N SER A 81 -10.63 13.25 16.42
CA SER A 81 -10.06 14.56 16.71
C SER A 81 -8.97 14.93 15.71
N ASN A 82 -8.15 13.95 15.27
CA ASN A 82 -7.12 14.18 14.25
C ASN A 82 -7.69 14.58 12.89
N ILE A 83 -8.83 13.98 12.48
CA ILE A 83 -9.49 14.33 11.21
C ILE A 83 -10.20 15.68 11.32
N ILE A 84 -10.88 15.92 12.44
CA ILE A 84 -11.54 17.21 12.74
C ILE A 84 -10.50 18.33 12.77
N ALA A 85 -9.36 18.13 13.44
CA ALA A 85 -8.28 19.10 13.49
C ALA A 85 -7.71 19.40 12.09
N ALA A 86 -7.51 18.38 11.25
CA ALA A 86 -7.07 18.60 9.87
C ALA A 86 -8.08 19.42 9.07
N SER A 87 -9.37 19.15 9.26
CA SER A 87 -10.45 19.94 8.67
C SER A 87 -10.42 21.40 9.13
N LEU A 88 -10.28 21.62 10.44
CA LEU A 88 -10.24 22.97 11.03
C LEU A 88 -9.05 23.78 10.52
N VAL A 89 -7.86 23.17 10.42
CA VAL A 89 -6.66 23.83 9.86
C VAL A 89 -6.91 24.30 8.42
N GLU A 90 -7.62 23.51 7.62
CA GLU A 90 -7.92 23.87 6.24
C GLU A 90 -9.04 24.91 6.10
N THR A 91 -10.16 24.71 6.81
CA THR A 91 -11.33 25.61 6.73
C THR A 91 -11.04 26.98 7.30
N THR A 92 -10.18 27.08 8.33
CA THR A 92 -9.70 28.36 8.88
C THR A 92 -8.58 29.00 8.07
N ALA A 93 -8.13 28.35 6.98
CA ALA A 93 -7.01 28.81 6.17
C ALA A 93 -5.70 29.01 6.97
N ALA A 94 -5.43 28.16 7.97
CA ALA A 94 -4.29 28.33 8.87
C ALA A 94 -2.92 28.36 8.16
N HIS A 95 -2.80 27.80 6.95
CA HIS A 95 -1.61 27.93 6.09
C HIS A 95 -1.30 29.36 5.65
N GLY A 96 -2.30 30.25 5.68
CA GLY A 96 -2.18 31.66 5.35
C GLY A 96 -1.71 32.55 6.51
N LEU A 97 -1.51 32.00 7.71
CA LEU A 97 -1.02 32.78 8.85
C LEU A 97 0.35 33.40 8.56
N ASP A 98 0.59 34.58 9.15
CA ASP A 98 1.88 35.26 9.08
C ASP A 98 2.97 34.45 9.81
N LEU A 99 4.24 34.63 9.42
CA LEU A 99 5.35 33.87 10.01
C LEU A 99 5.45 34.11 11.53
N ASP A 100 5.22 35.36 11.97
CA ASP A 100 5.27 35.71 13.38
C ASP A 100 4.20 34.96 14.19
N GLU A 101 3.01 34.71 13.61
CA GLU A 101 1.93 33.94 14.28
C GLU A 101 2.36 32.49 14.51
N PHE A 102 3.04 31.89 13.54
CA PHE A 102 3.59 30.55 13.71
C PHE A 102 4.68 30.52 14.78
N ASP A 103 5.60 31.48 14.79
CA ASP A 103 6.67 31.56 15.78
C ASP A 103 6.11 31.74 17.20
N ASP A 104 5.08 32.57 17.37
CA ASP A 104 4.39 32.73 18.65
C ASP A 104 3.59 31.51 19.05
N LEU A 105 2.99 30.78 18.09
CA LEU A 105 2.28 29.52 18.38
C LEU A 105 3.24 28.44 18.87
N HIS A 106 4.37 28.25 18.19
CA HIS A 106 5.41 27.29 18.62
C HIS A 106 6.00 27.64 19.99
N ALA A 107 6.12 28.94 20.29
CA ALA A 107 6.61 29.41 21.57
C ALA A 107 5.55 29.44 22.69
N GLY A 108 4.28 29.13 22.39
CA GLY A 108 3.17 29.22 23.33
C GLY A 108 2.87 30.65 23.80
N ARG A 109 3.13 31.64 22.96
CA ARG A 109 2.92 33.08 23.23
C ARG A 109 1.75 33.70 22.47
N THR A 110 1.07 32.93 21.62
CA THR A 110 -0.06 33.43 20.82
C THR A 110 -1.16 34.03 21.70
N ASP A 111 -1.58 35.24 21.34
CA ASP A 111 -2.75 35.89 21.91
C ASP A 111 -4.00 35.53 21.10
N PHE A 112 -4.77 34.56 21.59
CA PHE A 112 -6.02 34.14 20.96
C PHE A 112 -7.19 35.12 21.17
N SER A 113 -6.99 36.24 21.88
CA SER A 113 -8.02 37.27 22.05
C SER A 113 -8.05 38.30 20.90
N ALA A 114 -6.98 38.38 20.11
CA ALA A 114 -6.88 39.22 18.93
C ALA A 114 -7.25 38.45 17.66
N GLU A 115 -7.60 39.18 16.59
CA GLU A 115 -7.80 38.56 15.26
C GLU A 115 -6.47 37.99 14.72
N PRO A 116 -6.50 36.82 14.06
CA PRO A 116 -5.29 36.22 13.50
C PRO A 116 -4.70 37.07 12.39
N ARG A 117 -3.37 37.23 12.38
CA ARG A 117 -2.66 37.91 11.29
C ARG A 117 -2.37 36.95 10.13
N PHE A 118 -2.83 37.32 8.94
CA PHE A 118 -2.53 36.60 7.71
C PHE A 118 -1.40 37.28 6.94
N ALA A 119 -0.57 36.47 6.27
CA ALA A 119 0.52 36.98 5.44
C ALA A 119 -0.04 37.82 4.28
N ALA A 120 0.49 39.03 4.09
CA ALA A 120 0.06 39.93 3.00
C ALA A 120 0.54 39.49 1.59
N GLY A 121 1.42 38.48 1.52
CA GLY A 121 2.05 38.02 0.30
C GLY A 121 2.20 36.51 0.25
N ARG A 122 3.41 36.03 -0.05
CA ARG A 122 3.68 34.59 -0.09
C ARG A 122 3.57 33.99 1.31
N THR A 123 2.72 32.98 1.46
CA THR A 123 2.57 32.21 2.70
C THR A 123 3.79 31.34 2.96
N VAL A 124 4.06 31.07 4.24
CA VAL A 124 5.17 30.18 4.66
C VAL A 124 4.93 28.76 4.16
N TYR A 125 3.68 28.30 4.28
CA TYR A 125 3.23 26.98 3.85
C TYR A 125 2.28 27.12 2.66
N GLN A 126 2.38 26.19 1.70
CA GLN A 126 1.57 26.23 0.49
C GLN A 126 0.12 25.85 0.75
N ASP A 127 -0.12 24.89 1.65
CA ASP A 127 -1.44 24.34 1.94
C ASP A 127 -1.53 23.81 3.39
N ALA A 128 -2.74 23.39 3.78
CA ALA A 128 -3.01 22.83 5.11
C ALA A 128 -2.19 21.56 5.39
N ALA A 129 -1.94 20.73 4.37
CA ALA A 129 -1.13 19.53 4.51
C ALA A 129 0.33 19.87 4.88
N SER A 130 0.90 20.90 4.26
CA SER A 130 2.23 21.41 4.56
C SER A 130 2.33 21.97 5.98
N VAL A 131 1.31 22.69 6.45
CA VAL A 131 1.27 23.16 7.85
C VAL A 131 1.27 21.98 8.80
N LEU A 132 0.35 21.04 8.63
CA LEU A 132 0.20 19.87 9.50
C LEU A 132 1.47 19.01 9.50
N SER A 133 2.11 18.80 8.36
CA SER A 133 3.33 17.99 8.27
C SER A 133 4.48 18.60 9.07
N ASN A 134 4.66 19.92 8.97
CA ASN A 134 5.76 20.61 9.66
C ASN A 134 5.47 20.84 11.14
N LEU A 135 4.23 21.25 11.48
CA LEU A 135 3.87 21.56 12.87
C LEU A 135 3.75 20.31 13.76
N LEU A 136 3.31 19.18 13.19
CA LEU A 136 3.07 17.95 13.93
C LEU A 136 4.15 16.89 13.71
N ASP A 137 5.28 17.26 13.09
CA ASP A 137 6.39 16.37 12.74
C ASP A 137 5.94 15.05 12.06
N MET A 138 5.02 15.16 11.10
CA MET A 138 4.48 14.01 10.37
C MET A 138 4.76 14.06 8.88
N ASN A 139 4.68 12.90 8.22
CA ASN A 139 4.89 12.82 6.78
C ASN A 139 3.81 13.63 6.03
N TYR A 140 4.23 14.40 5.01
CA TYR A 140 3.31 15.16 4.14
C TYR A 140 2.17 14.31 3.56
N PHE A 141 2.45 13.09 3.10
CA PHE A 141 1.41 12.20 2.56
C PHE A 141 0.39 11.78 3.62
N GLU A 142 0.80 11.68 4.88
CA GLU A 142 -0.13 11.42 5.97
C GLU A 142 -0.99 12.65 6.27
N ALA A 143 -0.38 13.83 6.35
CA ALA A 143 -1.09 15.09 6.54
C ALA A 143 -2.11 15.34 5.41
N ALA A 144 -1.68 15.22 4.15
CA ALA A 144 -2.55 15.33 2.97
C ALA A 144 -3.67 14.29 2.99
N ARG A 145 -3.40 13.07 3.45
CA ARG A 145 -4.44 12.04 3.61
C ARG A 145 -5.47 12.44 4.68
N ARG A 146 -5.06 13.00 5.82
CA ARG A 146 -5.99 13.45 6.87
C ARG A 146 -6.89 14.59 6.37
N VAL A 147 -6.35 15.51 5.58
CA VAL A 147 -7.13 16.57 4.92
C VAL A 147 -8.16 15.97 3.95
N LYS A 148 -7.74 15.04 3.08
CA LYS A 148 -8.67 14.33 2.19
C LYS A 148 -9.74 13.55 2.95
N ASP A 149 -9.36 12.88 4.02
CA ASP A 149 -10.31 12.16 4.87
C ASP A 149 -11.33 13.10 5.54
N ALA A 150 -10.90 14.31 5.91
CA ALA A 150 -11.79 15.34 6.43
C ALA A 150 -12.81 15.80 5.39
N HIS A 151 -12.43 15.89 4.12
CA HIS A 151 -13.36 16.19 3.02
C HIS A 151 -14.45 15.13 2.89
N LEU A 152 -14.10 13.87 3.16
CA LEU A 152 -15.03 12.77 3.06
C LEU A 152 -16.05 12.75 4.20
N LEU A 153 -15.64 13.10 5.45
CA LEU A 153 -16.40 12.78 6.66
C LEU A 153 -16.64 13.92 7.66
N HIS A 154 -16.04 15.10 7.48
CA HIS A 154 -16.22 16.21 8.41
C HIS A 154 -16.69 17.49 7.72
N ALA A 155 -15.82 18.11 6.93
CA ALA A 155 -16.14 19.33 6.20
C ALA A 155 -15.21 19.49 5.00
N ARG A 156 -15.73 20.19 4.00
CA ARG A 156 -15.00 20.63 2.81
C ARG A 156 -14.95 22.15 2.80
N ARG A 157 -14.14 22.70 1.88
CA ARG A 157 -14.03 24.13 1.65
C ARG A 157 -14.41 24.43 0.22
N ASP A 158 -15.35 25.34 0.01
CA ASP A 158 -15.73 25.80 -1.33
C ASP A 158 -14.70 26.80 -1.90
N GLN A 159 -14.91 27.22 -3.15
CA GLN A 159 -14.08 28.24 -3.81
C GLN A 159 -14.01 29.59 -3.07
N ASN A 160 -15.01 29.90 -2.24
CA ASN A 160 -15.11 31.13 -1.46
C ASN A 160 -14.50 31.00 -0.06
N ALA A 161 -13.84 29.88 0.23
CA ALA A 161 -13.33 29.54 1.56
C ALA A 161 -14.40 29.29 2.63
N VAL A 162 -15.65 29.06 2.23
CA VAL A 162 -16.75 28.76 3.16
C VAL A 162 -16.76 27.25 3.43
N PRO A 163 -16.88 26.83 4.71
CA PRO A 163 -17.08 25.43 5.05
C PRO A 163 -18.37 24.90 4.40
N CYS A 164 -18.28 23.76 3.73
CA CYS A 164 -19.42 23.06 3.15
C CYS A 164 -19.50 21.61 3.64
N ALA A 165 -20.67 20.99 3.43
CA ALA A 165 -20.94 19.64 3.89
C ALA A 165 -19.90 18.63 3.36
N PRO A 166 -19.58 17.59 4.15
CA PRO A 166 -18.69 16.51 3.70
C PRO A 166 -19.27 15.78 2.50
N ARG A 167 -18.42 15.05 1.79
CA ARG A 167 -18.83 14.28 0.60
C ARG A 167 -19.85 13.19 0.95
N PHE A 168 -19.60 12.45 2.03
CA PHE A 168 -20.43 11.35 2.52
C PHE A 168 -21.10 11.77 3.83
N GLN A 169 -22.33 12.27 3.76
CA GLN A 169 -23.05 12.83 4.91
C GLN A 169 -23.51 11.76 5.92
N LEU A 170 -24.00 10.62 5.46
CA LEU A 170 -24.42 9.51 6.33
C LEU A 170 -23.21 8.87 7.02
N LEU A 171 -22.10 8.72 6.29
CA LEU A 171 -20.85 8.26 6.90
C LEU A 171 -20.27 9.30 7.86
N ALA A 172 -20.44 10.59 7.59
CA ALA A 172 -20.06 11.66 8.51
C ALA A 172 -20.86 11.61 9.81
N GLU A 173 -22.17 11.36 9.75
CA GLU A 173 -23.00 11.12 10.92
C GLU A 173 -22.46 9.95 11.74
N HIS A 174 -22.20 8.80 11.11
CA HIS A 174 -21.56 7.64 11.76
C HIS A 174 -20.21 7.95 12.36
N PHE A 175 -19.43 8.78 11.70
CA PHE A 175 -18.15 9.24 12.20
C PHE A 175 -18.33 10.12 13.44
N ALA A 176 -19.36 10.96 13.48
CA ALA A 176 -19.67 11.86 14.59
C ALA A 176 -20.33 11.16 15.80
N THR A 177 -21.12 10.09 15.62
CA THR A 177 -21.89 9.39 16.68
C THR A 177 -21.03 8.81 17.82
N GLY A 178 -19.69 8.85 17.72
CA GLY A 178 -18.82 8.54 18.86
C GLY A 178 -18.86 9.57 20.01
N ALA A 179 -19.56 10.70 19.86
CA ALA A 179 -19.48 11.83 20.79
C ALA A 179 -20.58 11.88 21.87
N GLN A 180 -21.71 11.17 21.73
CA GLN A 180 -22.80 11.20 22.72
C GLN A 180 -23.60 9.88 22.72
N PRO A 181 -23.73 9.18 23.85
CA PRO A 181 -24.86 8.29 24.05
C PRO A 181 -26.09 9.17 24.32
N SER A 182 -26.96 9.36 23.32
CA SER A 182 -28.29 9.90 23.57
C SER A 182 -29.07 8.91 24.45
N PRO A 183 -29.53 9.30 25.65
CA PRO A 183 -30.22 8.39 26.56
C PRO A 183 -31.69 8.09 26.16
N GLU A 184 -32.15 8.43 24.96
CA GLU A 184 -33.59 8.55 24.68
C GLU A 184 -34.20 7.51 23.71
N ASP A 185 -33.44 6.75 22.92
CA ASP A 185 -34.04 6.05 21.76
C ASP A 185 -34.30 4.54 21.86
N ASP A 186 -34.06 3.86 23.00
CA ASP A 186 -34.35 2.41 23.10
C ASP A 186 -34.94 1.97 24.46
N ALA A 187 -35.97 2.66 24.93
CA ALA A 187 -36.86 2.11 25.95
C ALA A 187 -38.15 1.61 25.29
N PRO A 188 -38.38 0.28 25.17
CA PRO A 188 -39.70 -0.23 24.85
C PRO A 188 -40.67 0.19 25.95
N THR A 189 -41.62 1.06 25.61
CA THR A 189 -42.77 1.42 26.43
C THR A 189 -43.65 0.21 26.65
N ASP A 190 -43.33 -0.60 27.66
CA ASP A 190 -44.26 -1.43 28.43
C ASP A 190 -43.45 -2.30 29.40
N VAL A 191 -43.27 -1.87 30.65
CA VAL A 191 -43.80 -2.55 31.86
C VAL A 191 -43.68 -1.59 33.06
N SER A 192 -44.79 -1.43 33.78
CA SER A 192 -44.87 -0.81 35.10
C SER A 192 -43.88 -1.40 36.12
N ALA A 193 -43.41 -0.51 37.02
CA ALA A 193 -42.93 -0.73 38.39
C ALA A 193 -41.42 -0.55 38.67
N SER A 194 -41.16 0.22 39.73
CA SER A 194 -39.91 0.43 40.45
C SER A 194 -39.00 1.57 39.98
N SER A 195 -39.50 2.79 40.14
CA SER A 195 -38.69 4.00 40.36
C SER A 195 -38.03 3.97 41.74
N SER A 196 -36.82 3.41 41.82
CA SER A 196 -35.83 3.65 42.89
C SER A 196 -34.57 2.82 42.61
N ASP A 197 -33.39 3.43 42.71
CA ASP A 197 -32.03 2.83 42.63
C ASP A 197 -31.35 2.65 41.26
N SER A 198 -31.27 3.71 40.46
CA SER A 198 -30.25 3.83 39.38
C SER A 198 -28.90 4.36 39.89
N ALA A 199 -28.67 4.38 41.21
CA ALA A 199 -27.51 5.03 41.85
C ALA A 199 -26.34 4.08 42.17
N SER A 200 -26.25 2.90 41.54
CA SER A 200 -25.24 1.89 41.94
C SER A 200 -24.69 1.02 40.82
N ALA A 201 -24.17 1.64 39.76
CA ALA A 201 -22.99 1.10 39.09
C ALA A 201 -21.89 2.17 39.20
N PRO A 202 -20.93 2.05 40.15
CA PRO A 202 -19.93 3.09 40.40
C PRO A 202 -19.00 3.37 39.21
N TRP A 203 -19.04 2.53 38.16
CA TRP A 203 -18.41 2.74 36.86
C TRP A 203 -18.94 1.69 35.88
N SER A 204 -19.10 2.05 34.61
CA SER A 204 -19.28 1.10 33.50
C SER A 204 -18.21 1.38 32.44
N PRO A 205 -17.61 0.35 31.83
CA PRO A 205 -16.70 0.56 30.71
C PRO A 205 -17.47 1.19 29.54
N PRO A 206 -16.81 2.02 28.72
CA PRO A 206 -17.41 2.57 27.52
C PRO A 206 -17.87 1.41 26.62
N ASP A 207 -19.10 1.52 26.10
CA ASP A 207 -19.61 0.52 25.19
C ASP A 207 -18.98 0.71 23.81
N LEU A 208 -17.94 -0.09 23.56
CA LEU A 208 -17.20 -0.13 22.29
C LEU A 208 -18.07 -0.61 21.11
N HIS A 209 -19.25 -1.20 21.36
CA HIS A 209 -20.17 -1.57 20.29
C HIS A 209 -20.90 -0.33 19.74
N TYR A 210 -21.28 0.62 20.61
CA TYR A 210 -21.88 1.90 20.21
C TYR A 210 -20.81 2.91 19.79
N LEU A 211 -19.64 2.92 20.45
CA LEU A 211 -18.47 3.69 20.01
C LEU A 211 -17.84 3.03 18.78
N ARG A 212 -18.43 3.30 17.60
CA ARG A 212 -17.97 2.78 16.33
C ARG A 212 -16.49 3.11 16.09
N ASP A 213 -15.76 2.19 15.47
CA ASP A 213 -14.36 2.44 15.12
C ASP A 213 -14.32 3.45 13.95
N PRO A 214 -13.81 4.68 14.16
CA PRO A 214 -13.72 5.69 13.10
C PRO A 214 -12.82 5.24 11.95
N ARG A 215 -11.90 4.30 12.18
CA ARG A 215 -11.01 3.76 11.15
C ARG A 215 -11.76 2.92 10.13
N GLU A 216 -12.82 2.22 10.54
CA GLU A 216 -13.68 1.45 9.63
C GLU A 216 -14.49 2.38 8.74
N VAL A 217 -15.05 3.44 9.32
CA VAL A 217 -15.78 4.49 8.57
C VAL A 217 -14.86 5.18 7.57
N LEU A 218 -13.66 5.57 7.99
CA LEU A 218 -12.63 6.13 7.11
C LEU A 218 -12.23 5.16 5.99
N LYS A 219 -12.13 3.86 6.28
CA LYS A 219 -11.80 2.85 5.27
C LYS A 219 -12.95 2.71 4.25
N ALA A 220 -14.20 2.71 4.71
CA ALA A 220 -15.38 2.66 3.85
C ALA A 220 -15.45 3.90 2.95
N ALA A 221 -15.36 5.10 3.54
CA ALA A 221 -15.37 6.36 2.80
C ALA A 221 -14.30 6.41 1.70
N ARG A 222 -13.05 6.06 2.01
CA ARG A 222 -11.96 6.00 1.01
C ARG A 222 -12.15 4.94 -0.07
N ALA A 223 -12.93 3.89 0.22
CA ALA A 223 -13.20 2.85 -0.76
C ALA A 223 -14.30 3.30 -1.72
N LEU A 224 -15.34 3.96 -1.19
CA LEU A 224 -16.44 4.54 -1.98
C LEU A 224 -15.96 5.73 -2.83
N ASP A 225 -15.07 6.56 -2.30
CA ASP A 225 -14.52 7.73 -3.01
C ASP A 225 -13.88 7.38 -4.36
N ARG A 226 -13.39 6.13 -4.53
CA ARG A 226 -12.79 5.66 -5.79
C ARG A 226 -13.79 5.48 -6.92
N PHE A 227 -15.07 5.34 -6.58
CA PHE A 227 -16.17 5.14 -7.51
C PHE A 227 -16.89 6.44 -7.85
N GLU A 228 -16.54 7.50 -7.15
CA GLU A 228 -17.15 8.81 -7.33
C GLU A 228 -16.32 9.65 -8.31
N PRO A 229 -16.95 10.59 -9.04
CA PRO A 229 -16.22 11.51 -9.91
C PRO A 229 -15.23 12.38 -9.11
N GLU A 230 -14.31 13.06 -9.77
CA GLU A 230 -13.42 14.01 -9.08
C GLU A 230 -14.24 15.08 -8.34
N ASP A 231 -13.81 15.42 -7.12
CA ASP A 231 -14.51 16.43 -6.32
C ASP A 231 -14.25 17.82 -6.91
N THR A 232 -15.28 18.41 -7.50
CA THR A 232 -15.26 19.74 -8.12
C THR A 232 -15.84 20.83 -7.21
N THR A 233 -16.02 20.54 -5.92
CA THR A 233 -16.55 21.51 -4.94
C THR A 233 -15.66 22.75 -4.84
N PHE A 234 -14.35 22.60 -5.05
CA PHE A 234 -13.42 23.73 -5.12
C PHE A 234 -13.59 24.58 -6.39
N ASP A 235 -14.17 24.05 -7.47
CA ASP A 235 -14.48 24.78 -8.70
C ASP A 235 -15.86 25.44 -8.65
N GLY A 236 -16.53 25.40 -7.50
CA GLY A 236 -17.83 26.03 -7.26
C GLY A 236 -19.04 25.15 -7.61
N LEU A 237 -18.83 23.89 -7.98
CA LEU A 237 -19.91 22.93 -8.22
C LEU A 237 -20.04 21.96 -7.02
N PRO A 238 -21.11 22.04 -6.21
CA PRO A 238 -21.24 21.16 -5.06
C PRO A 238 -21.32 19.71 -5.53
N THR A 239 -20.33 18.91 -5.14
CA THR A 239 -20.27 17.49 -5.51
C THR A 239 -20.82 16.67 -4.35
N THR A 240 -21.94 15.97 -4.56
CA THR A 240 -22.49 14.99 -3.62
C THR A 240 -22.08 13.57 -4.02
N ALA A 241 -22.29 12.59 -3.15
CA ALA A 241 -22.18 11.18 -3.53
C ALA A 241 -23.16 10.86 -4.68
N THR A 242 -22.69 10.11 -5.68
CA THR A 242 -23.42 9.78 -6.91
C THR A 242 -23.38 8.29 -7.24
N ALA A 243 -22.44 7.53 -6.67
CA ALA A 243 -22.32 6.12 -6.98
C ALA A 243 -23.52 5.34 -6.41
N THR A 244 -24.30 4.72 -7.31
CA THR A 244 -25.48 3.92 -6.96
C THR A 244 -25.25 2.42 -7.18
N GLY A 245 -25.81 1.60 -6.29
CA GLY A 245 -25.89 0.16 -6.49
C GLY A 245 -26.87 -0.25 -7.60
N PRO A 246 -27.01 -1.56 -7.86
CA PRO A 246 -27.95 -2.08 -8.86
C PRO A 246 -29.42 -1.75 -8.54
N ASP A 247 -29.72 -1.51 -7.27
CA ASP A 247 -31.06 -1.18 -6.77
C ASP A 247 -31.41 0.31 -6.95
N GLY A 248 -30.49 1.12 -7.47
CA GLY A 248 -30.66 2.57 -7.65
C GLY A 248 -30.43 3.39 -6.37
N VAL A 249 -30.15 2.74 -5.25
CA VAL A 249 -29.80 3.34 -3.96
C VAL A 249 -28.32 3.72 -3.93
N LEU A 250 -27.96 4.79 -3.21
CA LEU A 250 -26.56 5.21 -3.07
C LEU A 250 -25.73 4.14 -2.36
N LEU A 251 -24.49 3.93 -2.81
CA LEU A 251 -23.55 3.02 -2.13
C LEU A 251 -23.27 3.47 -0.69
N GLU A 252 -23.34 4.77 -0.44
CA GLU A 252 -23.19 5.34 0.89
C GLU A 252 -24.27 4.84 1.86
N GLU A 253 -25.54 4.82 1.43
CA GLU A 253 -26.67 4.35 2.24
C GLU A 253 -26.49 2.87 2.62
N HIS A 254 -26.15 2.02 1.64
CA HIS A 254 -25.84 0.62 1.92
C HIS A 254 -24.63 0.45 2.85
N ALA A 255 -23.58 1.26 2.69
CA ALA A 255 -22.41 1.20 3.56
C ALA A 255 -22.75 1.65 4.99
N SER A 256 -23.56 2.69 5.15
CA SER A 256 -24.09 3.15 6.44
C SER A 256 -24.92 2.05 7.11
N GLU A 257 -25.85 1.41 6.40
CA GLU A 257 -26.63 0.30 6.93
C GLU A 257 -25.74 -0.87 7.38
N MET A 258 -24.77 -1.27 6.55
CA MET A 258 -23.81 -2.32 6.90
C MET A 258 -22.95 -1.96 8.12
N LEU A 259 -22.62 -0.68 8.33
CA LEU A 259 -21.86 -0.24 9.49
C LEU A 259 -22.63 -0.39 10.82
N HIS A 260 -23.95 -0.56 10.78
CA HIS A 260 -24.75 -0.83 11.98
C HIS A 260 -24.59 -2.26 12.52
N GLU A 261 -24.18 -3.21 11.67
CA GLU A 261 -24.06 -4.63 12.07
C GLU A 261 -23.05 -4.80 13.23
N PRO A 262 -23.37 -5.55 14.30
CA PRO A 262 -22.52 -5.62 15.49
C PRO A 262 -21.18 -6.35 15.25
N SER A 263 -21.17 -7.28 14.31
CA SER A 263 -20.03 -8.14 13.98
C SER A 263 -19.02 -7.43 13.07
N VAL A 264 -17.84 -7.09 13.60
CA VAL A 264 -16.72 -6.49 12.83
C VAL A 264 -16.39 -7.29 11.57
N ARG A 265 -16.31 -8.63 11.70
CA ARG A 265 -15.93 -9.51 10.59
C ARG A 265 -17.00 -9.53 9.50
N SER A 266 -18.26 -9.58 9.90
CA SER A 266 -19.39 -9.58 8.96
C SER A 266 -19.51 -8.22 8.27
N ARG A 267 -19.40 -7.11 9.01
CA ARG A 267 -19.34 -5.75 8.45
C ARG A 267 -18.30 -5.63 7.35
N GLN A 268 -17.06 -6.01 7.65
CA GLN A 268 -15.97 -5.95 6.69
C GLN A 268 -16.22 -6.86 5.48
N LYS A 269 -16.81 -8.03 5.68
CA LYS A 269 -17.19 -8.93 4.60
C LYS A 269 -18.26 -8.29 3.70
N HIS A 270 -19.35 -7.79 4.27
CA HIS A 270 -20.43 -7.15 3.54
C HIS A 270 -19.95 -5.92 2.77
N LEU A 271 -19.15 -5.05 3.40
CA LEU A 271 -18.58 -3.88 2.75
C LEU A 271 -17.63 -4.27 1.59
N ASN A 272 -16.76 -5.27 1.79
CA ASN A 272 -15.88 -5.73 0.72
C ASN A 272 -16.66 -6.38 -0.43
N THR A 273 -17.74 -7.11 -0.13
CA THR A 273 -18.65 -7.66 -1.14
C THR A 273 -19.32 -6.53 -1.92
N LEU A 274 -19.87 -5.52 -1.25
CA LEU A 274 -20.47 -4.35 -1.90
C LEU A 274 -19.51 -3.64 -2.86
N ILE A 275 -18.27 -3.38 -2.41
CA ILE A 275 -17.22 -2.77 -3.23
C ILE A 275 -16.88 -3.65 -4.43
N LYS A 276 -16.85 -4.97 -4.25
CA LYS A 276 -16.53 -5.92 -5.31
C LYS A 276 -17.66 -5.99 -6.33
N ASP A 277 -18.90 -6.14 -5.88
CA ASP A 277 -20.08 -6.24 -6.73
C ASP A 277 -20.24 -4.97 -7.58
N TYR A 278 -19.97 -3.79 -7.00
CA TYR A 278 -19.96 -2.55 -7.76
C TYR A 278 -18.90 -2.54 -8.88
N LYS A 279 -17.67 -2.97 -8.59
CA LYS A 279 -16.59 -3.08 -9.58
C LYS A 279 -16.90 -4.07 -10.70
N ASP A 280 -17.48 -5.20 -10.34
CA ASP A 280 -17.84 -6.26 -11.28
C ASP A 280 -18.96 -5.77 -12.23
N LEU A 281 -19.93 -5.00 -11.72
CA LEU A 281 -21.00 -4.41 -12.52
C LEU A 281 -20.51 -3.29 -13.47
N HIS A 282 -19.60 -2.42 -13.01
CA HIS A 282 -19.13 -1.28 -13.78
C HIS A 282 -17.87 -1.58 -14.61
N GLN A 283 -17.45 -2.85 -14.67
CA GLN A 283 -16.32 -3.33 -15.48
C GLN A 283 -15.00 -2.59 -15.23
N GLU A 284 -14.81 -2.03 -14.03
CA GLU A 284 -13.52 -1.47 -13.59
C GLU A 284 -12.53 -2.56 -13.18
N THR A 285 -12.64 -3.77 -13.73
CA THR A 285 -11.54 -4.72 -13.71
C THR A 285 -10.48 -4.17 -14.65
N GLN A 286 -9.61 -3.28 -14.14
CA GLN A 286 -8.39 -2.90 -14.83
C GLN A 286 -7.72 -4.20 -15.29
N THR A 287 -7.73 -4.41 -16.61
CA THR A 287 -6.97 -5.53 -17.18
C THR A 287 -5.52 -5.29 -16.74
N PRO A 288 -4.91 -6.26 -16.03
CA PRO A 288 -3.56 -6.06 -15.54
C PRO A 288 -2.67 -5.79 -16.74
N ALA A 289 -1.84 -4.74 -16.65
CA ALA A 289 -0.95 -4.38 -17.74
C ALA A 289 -0.18 -5.63 -18.22
N LEU A 290 -0.24 -5.87 -19.52
CA LEU A 290 0.48 -6.95 -20.18
C LEU A 290 1.93 -6.53 -20.37
N GLY A 291 2.88 -7.45 -20.18
CA GLY A 291 4.30 -7.16 -20.32
C GLY A 291 5.22 -8.00 -19.42
N LEU A 292 6.51 -7.66 -19.45
CA LEU A 292 7.56 -8.22 -18.61
C LEU A 292 7.90 -7.23 -17.49
N PHE A 293 7.63 -7.62 -16.25
CA PHE A 293 7.83 -6.80 -15.07
C PHE A 293 9.00 -7.34 -14.25
N ARG A 294 9.85 -6.44 -13.76
CA ARG A 294 10.92 -6.79 -12.82
C ARG A 294 10.31 -6.90 -11.42
N GLY A 295 10.41 -8.08 -10.82
CA GLY A 295 10.02 -8.36 -9.44
C GLY A 295 11.11 -7.95 -8.44
N LYS A 296 10.97 -8.42 -7.21
CA LYS A 296 11.94 -8.20 -6.13
C LYS A 296 13.23 -9.01 -6.36
N VAL A 297 14.31 -8.55 -5.76
CA VAL A 297 15.57 -9.30 -5.70
C VAL A 297 15.65 -10.00 -4.36
N ILE A 298 15.74 -11.33 -4.35
CA ILE A 298 15.86 -12.14 -3.12
C ILE A 298 17.20 -12.87 -3.17
N ASN A 299 18.09 -12.58 -2.23
CA ASN A 299 19.41 -13.23 -2.13
C ASN A 299 20.21 -13.18 -3.45
N GLY A 300 20.15 -12.05 -4.18
CA GLY A 300 20.80 -11.88 -5.48
C GLY A 300 20.07 -12.50 -6.68
N VAL A 301 18.94 -13.19 -6.46
CA VAL A 301 18.10 -13.73 -7.53
C VAL A 301 17.07 -12.68 -7.95
N HIS A 302 17.09 -12.30 -9.23
CA HIS A 302 16.12 -11.38 -9.81
C HIS A 302 14.84 -12.12 -10.20
N GLU A 303 13.70 -11.76 -9.60
CA GLU A 303 12.40 -12.25 -10.04
C GLU A 303 11.91 -11.44 -11.25
N PHE A 304 11.29 -12.11 -12.22
CA PHE A 304 10.60 -11.49 -13.34
C PHE A 304 9.19 -12.07 -13.45
N ILE A 305 8.21 -11.20 -13.70
CA ILE A 305 6.80 -11.57 -13.86
C ILE A 305 6.40 -11.25 -15.30
N VAL A 306 5.98 -12.26 -16.04
CA VAL A 306 5.44 -12.10 -17.40
C VAL A 306 3.91 -12.17 -17.31
N ARG A 307 3.23 -11.15 -17.84
CA ARG A 307 1.78 -11.14 -18.01
C ARG A 307 1.47 -11.05 -19.49
N VAL A 308 0.77 -12.05 -20.00
CA VAL A 308 0.53 -12.23 -21.43
C VAL A 308 -0.96 -12.44 -21.70
N THR A 309 -1.38 -12.22 -22.94
CA THR A 309 -2.76 -12.53 -23.36
C THR A 309 -3.03 -14.03 -23.29
N SER A 310 -4.30 -14.44 -23.34
CA SER A 310 -4.68 -15.86 -23.35
C SER A 310 -4.03 -16.64 -24.50
N LEU A 311 -3.88 -16.01 -25.68
CA LEU A 311 -3.26 -16.63 -26.85
C LEU A 311 -1.75 -16.82 -26.65
N ASP A 312 -1.08 -15.79 -26.15
CA ASP A 312 0.35 -15.86 -25.84
C ASP A 312 0.63 -16.84 -24.69
N ALA A 313 -0.28 -16.96 -23.72
CA ALA A 313 -0.16 -17.91 -22.63
C ALA A 313 -0.07 -19.36 -23.14
N GLU A 314 -0.83 -19.71 -24.19
CA GLU A 314 -0.72 -21.02 -24.83
C GLU A 314 0.65 -21.23 -25.49
N LEU A 315 1.25 -20.19 -26.06
CA LEU A 315 2.61 -20.26 -26.60
C LEU A 315 3.64 -20.51 -25.48
N TRP A 316 3.51 -19.82 -24.34
CA TRP A 316 4.33 -20.06 -23.16
C TRP A 316 4.15 -21.48 -22.60
N ASN A 317 2.90 -21.95 -22.52
CA ASN A 317 2.60 -23.32 -22.07
C ASN A 317 3.20 -24.38 -23.02
N SER A 318 3.10 -24.14 -24.33
CA SER A 318 3.71 -25.01 -25.35
C SER A 318 5.23 -25.04 -25.23
N LEU A 319 5.88 -23.87 -25.04
CA LEU A 319 7.33 -23.80 -24.82
C LEU A 319 7.75 -24.57 -23.57
N ILE A 320 7.00 -24.41 -22.47
CA ILE A 320 7.24 -25.14 -21.22
C ILE A 320 7.12 -26.66 -21.44
N ALA A 321 6.05 -27.10 -22.11
CA ALA A 321 5.83 -28.51 -22.42
C ALA A 321 6.94 -29.09 -23.32
N GLN A 322 7.39 -28.32 -24.31
CA GLN A 322 8.49 -28.72 -25.18
C GLN A 322 9.81 -28.81 -24.41
N ALA A 323 10.14 -27.82 -23.56
CA ALA A 323 11.36 -27.81 -22.76
C ALA A 323 11.45 -29.00 -21.78
N ASP A 324 10.31 -29.46 -21.27
CA ASP A 324 10.25 -30.62 -20.37
C ASP A 324 10.46 -31.96 -21.11
N ASN A 325 10.08 -32.02 -22.40
CA ASN A 325 10.22 -33.21 -23.22
C ASN A 325 11.64 -33.37 -23.79
N LYS A 326 12.37 -34.40 -23.33
CA LYS A 326 13.74 -34.74 -23.76
C LYS A 326 13.93 -34.90 -25.27
N ARG A 327 12.86 -35.26 -26.00
CA ARG A 327 12.94 -35.57 -27.44
C ARG A 327 12.80 -34.33 -28.33
N THR A 328 12.42 -33.19 -27.78
CA THR A 328 12.28 -31.95 -28.56
C THR A 328 13.61 -31.22 -28.66
N GLN A 329 13.76 -30.38 -29.69
CA GLN A 329 14.96 -29.54 -29.83
C GLN A 329 15.13 -28.58 -28.63
N ALA A 330 14.03 -28.00 -28.13
CA ALA A 330 14.04 -27.16 -26.94
C ALA A 330 14.51 -27.93 -25.68
N GLY A 331 14.02 -29.15 -25.49
CA GLY A 331 14.40 -30.01 -24.37
C GLY A 331 15.82 -30.58 -24.48
N ALA A 332 16.35 -30.72 -25.70
CA ALA A 332 17.75 -31.08 -25.95
C ALA A 332 18.68 -29.87 -25.70
N ALA A 333 18.36 -28.71 -26.26
CA ALA A 333 19.11 -27.47 -26.06
C ALA A 333 19.18 -27.06 -24.59
N ALA A 334 18.07 -27.18 -23.85
CA ALA A 334 18.02 -26.88 -22.42
C ALA A 334 19.00 -27.70 -21.55
N ARG A 335 19.40 -28.88 -22.03
CA ARG A 335 20.32 -29.80 -21.34
C ARG A 335 21.75 -29.68 -21.83
N GLN A 336 21.95 -29.23 -23.07
CA GLN A 336 23.28 -29.00 -23.65
C GLN A 336 24.00 -27.80 -22.99
N THR A 337 23.26 -26.76 -22.58
CA THR A 337 23.86 -25.59 -21.92
C THR A 337 24.58 -25.96 -20.62
N GLU A 338 24.09 -26.95 -19.86
CA GLU A 338 24.77 -27.45 -18.66
C GLU A 338 26.00 -28.30 -18.98
N GLN A 339 25.97 -29.11 -20.05
CA GLN A 339 27.13 -29.90 -20.45
C GLN A 339 28.32 -29.01 -20.83
N ASN A 340 28.08 -27.89 -21.50
CA ASN A 340 29.13 -26.91 -21.77
C ASN A 340 29.67 -26.24 -20.49
N SER A 341 28.80 -25.86 -19.56
CA SER A 341 29.23 -25.23 -18.30
C SER A 341 29.96 -26.20 -17.35
N GLN A 342 29.66 -27.50 -17.39
CA GLN A 342 30.37 -28.52 -16.61
C GLN A 342 31.73 -28.88 -17.23
N SER A 343 31.86 -28.91 -18.56
CA SER A 343 33.14 -29.15 -19.23
C SER A 343 34.15 -28.02 -18.96
N GLU A 344 33.72 -26.76 -18.96
CA GLU A 344 34.61 -25.63 -18.63
C GLU A 344 35.06 -25.61 -17.15
N ALA A 345 34.21 -26.07 -16.23
CA ALA A 345 34.58 -26.20 -14.82
C ALA A 345 35.51 -27.40 -14.54
N SER A 346 35.50 -28.42 -15.40
CA SER A 346 36.35 -29.61 -15.27
C SER A 346 37.78 -29.32 -15.76
N ASP A 347 37.94 -28.52 -16.81
CA ASP A 347 39.26 -28.12 -17.34
C ASP A 347 40.04 -27.18 -16.40
N GLN A 348 39.35 -26.44 -15.52
CA GLN A 348 40.03 -25.61 -14.49
C GLN A 348 40.47 -26.42 -13.25
N ALA A 349 39.82 -27.54 -12.94
CA ALA A 349 40.20 -28.38 -11.82
C ALA A 349 41.49 -29.19 -12.09
N GLU A 350 41.73 -29.59 -13.35
CA GLU A 350 42.95 -30.34 -13.72
C GLU A 350 44.22 -29.48 -13.81
N GLN A 351 44.13 -28.14 -13.83
CA GLN A 351 45.31 -27.26 -13.82
C GLN A 351 45.84 -26.89 -12.42
N THR A 352 45.14 -27.24 -11.34
CA THR A 352 45.55 -26.83 -9.97
C THR A 352 46.40 -27.89 -9.24
N GLU A 353 46.51 -29.12 -9.75
CA GLU A 353 47.28 -30.20 -9.08
C GLU A 353 48.74 -30.36 -9.55
N GLN A 354 49.24 -29.50 -10.46
CA GLN A 354 50.63 -29.55 -10.93
C GLN A 354 51.41 -28.26 -10.72
N THR A 355 51.43 -27.71 -9.51
CA THR A 355 52.59 -26.92 -9.06
C THR A 355 52.74 -26.92 -7.54
N SER A 356 53.91 -27.42 -7.11
CA SER A 356 54.64 -26.99 -5.91
C SER A 356 54.40 -27.74 -4.59
N ALA A 357 55.13 -28.85 -4.46
CA ALA A 357 55.66 -29.33 -3.18
C ALA A 357 57.11 -28.83 -2.98
N ALA A 358 57.46 -28.51 -1.72
CA ALA A 358 58.76 -28.08 -1.15
C ALA A 358 59.14 -26.60 -1.36
N THR A 359 59.32 -25.75 -0.34
CA THR A 359 60.17 -25.94 0.85
C THR A 359 59.74 -25.00 2.01
N ALA A 360 60.02 -25.40 3.25
CA ALA A 360 59.60 -24.81 4.50
C ALA A 360 60.57 -23.77 5.12
N GLU A 361 60.02 -23.05 6.10
CA GLU A 361 60.62 -22.39 7.29
C GLU A 361 60.97 -20.88 7.28
N GLN A 362 60.15 -20.15 8.07
CA GLN A 362 60.48 -19.33 9.26
C GLN A 362 60.37 -17.78 9.22
N ASP A 363 59.56 -17.31 10.19
CA ASP A 363 59.62 -16.12 11.05
C ASP A 363 59.38 -14.68 10.54
N THR A 364 58.27 -14.12 11.05
CA THR A 364 57.94 -12.69 11.33
C THR A 364 58.96 -12.03 12.28
N PRO A 365 59.09 -10.66 12.42
CA PRO A 365 57.99 -9.69 12.39
C PRO A 365 58.25 -8.24 11.85
N ALA A 366 57.12 -7.51 11.71
CA ALA A 366 56.88 -6.08 11.96
C ALA A 366 57.12 -4.97 10.90
N GLN A 367 56.02 -4.22 10.67
CA GLN A 367 55.85 -2.76 10.48
C GLN A 367 56.34 -2.02 9.21
N GLY A 368 55.40 -1.31 8.57
CA GLY A 368 55.63 0.05 8.05
C GLY A 368 55.12 0.38 6.64
N THR A 369 53.93 1.02 6.56
CA THR A 369 53.51 2.13 5.65
C THR A 369 53.94 2.17 4.17
N ALA A 370 52.95 2.21 3.24
CA ALA A 370 52.67 3.35 2.35
C ALA A 370 51.54 3.05 1.34
N GLU A 371 50.89 4.13 0.91
CA GLU A 371 49.77 4.27 -0.04
C GLU A 371 49.95 3.56 -1.40
N ALA A 372 48.85 3.05 -1.96
CA ALA A 372 48.69 2.89 -3.41
C ALA A 372 47.19 2.90 -3.79
N ASP A 373 46.85 3.78 -4.72
CA ASP A 373 45.55 3.92 -5.40
C ASP A 373 45.05 2.59 -6.00
N PRO A 374 43.72 2.36 -6.08
CA PRO A 374 43.19 1.30 -6.91
C PRO A 374 43.31 1.68 -8.39
N GLN A 375 44.12 0.89 -9.12
CA GLN A 375 44.14 0.87 -10.58
C GLN A 375 42.73 0.65 -11.12
N VAL A 376 42.34 1.55 -12.02
CA VAL A 376 41.14 1.46 -12.84
C VAL A 376 41.33 0.28 -13.80
N ASP A 377 40.44 -0.71 -13.74
CA ASP A 377 40.34 -1.75 -14.77
C ASP A 377 40.05 -1.07 -16.12
N GLU A 378 41.01 -1.16 -17.04
CA GLU A 378 40.90 -0.69 -18.42
C GLU A 378 39.76 -1.43 -19.14
N LEU A 379 38.60 -0.78 -19.14
CA LEU A 379 37.48 -1.09 -20.02
C LEU A 379 37.97 -1.12 -21.47
N TRP A 380 37.72 -2.25 -22.12
CA TRP A 380 37.98 -2.57 -23.52
C TRP A 380 37.97 -1.36 -24.47
N HIS A 381 39.07 -1.15 -25.19
CA HIS A 381 39.14 -0.19 -26.28
C HIS A 381 38.61 -0.80 -27.59
N SER A 382 37.68 -0.07 -28.22
CA SER A 382 36.96 -0.39 -29.47
C SER A 382 37.84 -0.64 -30.70
N ASP A 383 39.15 -0.42 -30.61
CA ASP A 383 40.04 -0.39 -31.77
C ASP A 383 40.90 -1.66 -31.92
N GLN A 384 40.68 -2.68 -31.07
CA GLN A 384 41.38 -3.96 -31.20
C GLN A 384 40.65 -4.91 -32.18
N PRO A 385 41.39 -5.61 -33.07
CA PRO A 385 40.78 -6.55 -34.01
C PRO A 385 40.15 -7.73 -33.27
N ILE A 386 39.03 -8.20 -33.80
CA ILE A 386 38.20 -9.27 -33.21
C ILE A 386 39.06 -10.50 -32.86
N PRO A 387 38.99 -11.00 -31.60
CA PRO A 387 39.75 -12.17 -31.15
C PRO A 387 39.50 -13.42 -31.98
N GLN A 388 40.52 -14.28 -32.11
CA GLN A 388 40.48 -15.45 -32.99
C GLN A 388 39.39 -16.48 -32.64
N TRP A 389 38.92 -16.52 -31.39
CA TRP A 389 37.82 -17.39 -30.95
C TRP A 389 36.44 -16.98 -31.51
N ALA A 390 36.29 -15.74 -31.98
CA ALA A 390 35.06 -15.22 -32.57
C ALA A 390 35.02 -15.32 -34.11
N ARG A 391 36.02 -15.94 -34.76
CA ARG A 391 35.96 -16.28 -36.19
C ARG A 391 35.32 -17.67 -36.33
N GLY A 392 34.09 -17.72 -36.86
CA GLY A 392 33.39 -18.97 -37.14
C GLY A 392 34.21 -19.90 -38.05
N ALA A 393 34.34 -21.16 -37.66
CA ALA A 393 35.02 -22.18 -38.45
C ALA A 393 34.28 -22.41 -39.78
N GLN A 394 34.98 -22.23 -40.91
CA GLN A 394 34.50 -22.62 -42.23
C GLN A 394 34.73 -24.13 -42.41
N THR A 395 33.65 -24.90 -42.55
CA THR A 395 33.70 -26.32 -42.91
C THR A 395 33.78 -26.47 -44.43
N PRO A 396 34.76 -27.18 -45.02
CA PRO A 396 34.70 -27.61 -46.41
C PRO A 396 33.86 -28.89 -46.55
N ALA A 397 33.19 -29.00 -47.70
CA ALA A 397 32.18 -29.99 -48.05
C ALA A 397 32.69 -31.44 -48.23
N ASP A 398 31.77 -32.37 -47.98
CA ASP A 398 31.81 -33.81 -48.29
C ASP A 398 32.08 -34.15 -49.77
N PRO A 399 32.51 -35.40 -50.09
CA PRO A 399 31.54 -36.34 -50.66
C PRO A 399 31.65 -37.83 -50.24
N ALA A 400 30.46 -38.42 -49.99
CA ALA A 400 29.93 -39.74 -50.35
C ALA A 400 30.79 -41.03 -50.30
N ALA A 401 30.33 -42.02 -49.50
CA ALA A 401 29.63 -43.26 -49.95
C ALA A 401 29.90 -44.52 -49.07
N SER A 402 28.78 -45.17 -48.66
CA SER A 402 28.54 -46.61 -48.33
C SER A 402 29.42 -47.36 -47.32
N SER A 403 28.81 -47.97 -46.29
CA SER A 403 28.29 -49.37 -46.30
C SER A 403 27.96 -49.89 -44.89
N ASP A 404 26.94 -50.75 -44.83
CA ASP A 404 26.47 -51.59 -43.71
C ASP A 404 27.57 -52.22 -42.83
N ALA A 405 27.40 -52.14 -41.50
CA ALA A 405 27.74 -53.21 -40.55
C ALA A 405 27.16 -52.92 -39.16
N SER A 406 26.28 -53.80 -38.72
CA SER A 406 25.62 -53.84 -37.41
C SER A 406 26.56 -54.32 -36.30
N LEU A 407 26.68 -53.58 -35.20
CA LEU A 407 27.21 -54.05 -33.90
C LEU A 407 26.55 -53.30 -32.71
N PRO A 408 26.57 -53.88 -31.50
CA PRO A 408 25.42 -53.91 -30.59
C PRO A 408 25.34 -52.78 -29.57
N ALA A 409 24.13 -52.63 -29.02
CA ALA A 409 23.73 -51.70 -27.98
C ALA A 409 24.70 -51.66 -26.79
N SER A 410 25.32 -50.50 -26.60
CA SER A 410 25.94 -50.14 -25.32
C SER A 410 24.86 -49.59 -24.37
N PRO A 411 24.81 -50.01 -23.09
CA PRO A 411 23.86 -49.46 -22.14
C PRO A 411 24.18 -47.99 -21.88
N ALA A 412 23.16 -47.13 -21.99
CA ALA A 412 23.29 -45.71 -21.75
C ALA A 412 23.83 -45.45 -20.33
N PRO A 413 24.86 -44.60 -20.15
CA PRO A 413 25.25 -44.14 -18.83
C PRO A 413 24.11 -43.29 -18.28
N THR A 414 23.54 -43.75 -17.17
CA THR A 414 22.55 -43.02 -16.37
C THR A 414 23.27 -41.84 -15.72
N MET A 415 23.37 -40.71 -16.44
CA MET A 415 23.86 -39.46 -15.86
C MET A 415 22.83 -38.92 -14.85
N PRO A 416 23.24 -38.48 -13.65
CA PRO A 416 22.35 -37.80 -12.72
C PRO A 416 21.86 -36.51 -13.39
N SER A 417 20.54 -36.37 -13.53
CA SER A 417 19.96 -35.14 -14.08
C SER A 417 20.06 -34.02 -13.04
N THR A 418 21.17 -33.29 -13.05
CA THR A 418 21.43 -32.15 -12.15
C THR A 418 20.56 -30.93 -12.48
N CYS A 419 20.11 -30.78 -13.72
CA CYS A 419 19.23 -29.67 -14.10
C CYS A 419 17.83 -29.81 -13.49
N THR A 420 17.47 -28.89 -12.60
CA THR A 420 16.11 -28.76 -12.09
C THR A 420 15.12 -28.44 -13.22
N VAL A 421 13.84 -28.78 -13.03
CA VAL A 421 12.79 -28.52 -14.03
C VAL A 421 12.72 -27.03 -14.39
N ALA A 422 12.79 -26.15 -13.39
CA ALA A 422 12.75 -24.70 -13.58
C ALA A 422 13.94 -24.20 -14.41
N GLN A 423 15.15 -24.71 -14.14
CA GLN A 423 16.36 -24.31 -14.84
C GLN A 423 16.35 -24.76 -16.30
N ARG A 424 15.79 -25.95 -16.61
CA ARG A 424 15.59 -26.39 -18.00
C ARG A 424 14.67 -25.45 -18.79
N ARG A 425 13.55 -25.05 -18.19
CA ARG A 425 12.60 -24.12 -18.82
C ARG A 425 13.24 -22.76 -19.09
N MET A 426 14.03 -22.26 -18.13
CA MET A 426 14.80 -21.01 -18.29
C MET A 426 15.84 -21.13 -19.42
N ASN A 427 16.58 -22.23 -19.47
CA ASN A 427 17.57 -22.46 -20.53
C ASN A 427 16.91 -22.54 -21.92
N ALA A 428 15.74 -23.19 -22.02
CA ALA A 428 14.97 -23.25 -23.27
C ALA A 428 14.50 -21.85 -23.70
N LEU A 429 13.98 -21.04 -22.78
CA LEU A 429 13.59 -19.66 -23.06
C LEU A 429 14.80 -18.83 -23.54
N ASN A 430 15.93 -18.91 -22.85
CA ASN A 430 17.15 -18.21 -23.23
C ASN A 430 17.69 -18.66 -24.59
N ALA A 431 17.58 -19.94 -24.93
CA ALA A 431 17.96 -20.46 -26.25
C ALA A 431 17.07 -19.88 -27.36
N VAL A 432 15.75 -19.79 -27.12
CA VAL A 432 14.82 -19.13 -28.06
C VAL A 432 15.19 -17.65 -28.22
N LEU A 433 15.46 -16.94 -27.13
CA LEU A 433 15.82 -15.52 -27.17
C LEU A 433 17.16 -15.26 -27.87
N ARG A 434 18.16 -16.13 -27.68
CA ARG A 434 19.49 -16.01 -28.32
C ARG A 434 19.46 -16.34 -29.80
N ASN A 435 18.51 -17.16 -30.26
CA ASN A 435 18.38 -17.55 -31.66
C ASN A 435 17.51 -16.58 -32.50
N ILE A 436 17.23 -15.36 -32.00
CA ILE A 436 16.44 -14.33 -32.72
C ILE A 436 17.28 -13.56 -33.76
N ASP A 437 18.56 -13.93 -33.97
CA ASP A 437 19.42 -13.28 -34.95
C ASP A 437 18.84 -13.40 -36.39
N PRO A 438 18.56 -12.30 -37.09
CA PRO A 438 17.86 -12.32 -38.38
C PRO A 438 18.68 -12.95 -39.52
N GLU A 439 20.00 -13.05 -39.37
CA GLU A 439 20.89 -13.66 -40.37
C GLU A 439 21.14 -15.16 -40.14
N ASN A 440 20.73 -15.71 -39.00
CA ASN A 440 20.97 -17.11 -38.67
C ASN A 440 19.73 -17.94 -39.01
N SER A 441 19.72 -18.58 -40.17
CA SER A 441 18.58 -19.38 -40.67
C SER A 441 18.40 -20.73 -39.93
N THR A 442 18.86 -20.85 -38.69
CA THR A 442 18.56 -22.03 -37.87
C THR A 442 17.07 -22.04 -37.60
N LYS A 443 16.41 -23.13 -38.04
CA LYS A 443 14.97 -23.34 -38.09
C LYS A 443 14.24 -22.61 -36.95
N ARG A 444 13.59 -21.48 -37.30
CA ARG A 444 12.53 -20.90 -36.47
C ARG A 444 11.59 -22.03 -36.07
N ILE A 445 11.42 -22.25 -34.78
CA ILE A 445 10.31 -23.04 -34.26
C ILE A 445 9.06 -22.25 -34.66
N THR A 446 8.51 -22.58 -35.82
CA THR A 446 7.24 -22.05 -36.28
C THR A 446 6.21 -22.94 -35.61
N PRO A 447 5.45 -22.46 -34.62
CA PRO A 447 4.43 -23.28 -34.00
C PRO A 447 3.42 -23.68 -35.09
N GLU A 448 3.24 -24.99 -35.29
CA GLU A 448 2.10 -25.48 -36.07
C GLU A 448 0.84 -25.26 -35.24
N ILE A 449 0.11 -24.20 -35.57
CA ILE A 449 -1.22 -23.94 -35.01
C ILE A 449 -2.22 -24.63 -35.94
N VAL A 450 -2.72 -25.79 -35.53
CA VAL A 450 -3.86 -26.42 -36.20
C VAL A 450 -5.14 -25.79 -35.66
N VAL A 451 -5.64 -24.79 -36.38
CA VAL A 451 -6.94 -24.17 -36.07
C VAL A 451 -8.05 -25.01 -36.69
N HIS A 452 -8.82 -25.71 -35.84
CA HIS A 452 -10.10 -26.28 -36.26
C HIS A 452 -11.17 -25.18 -36.20
N ALA A 453 -11.37 -24.47 -37.31
CA ALA A 453 -12.51 -23.56 -37.48
C ALA A 453 -13.65 -24.30 -38.19
N SER A 454 -14.88 -24.14 -37.70
CA SER A 454 -16.05 -24.62 -38.43
C SER A 454 -16.30 -23.71 -39.64
N TYR A 455 -16.85 -24.24 -40.73
CA TYR A 455 -17.12 -23.46 -41.95
C TYR A 455 -18.05 -22.25 -41.70
N GLN A 456 -18.82 -22.25 -40.61
CA GLN A 456 -19.70 -21.14 -40.24
C GLN A 456 -18.92 -19.94 -39.67
N ASP A 457 -17.70 -20.15 -39.15
CA ASP A 457 -16.87 -19.11 -38.53
C ASP A 457 -16.01 -18.32 -39.54
N LEU A 458 -15.99 -18.75 -40.82
CA LEU A 458 -15.16 -18.14 -41.88
C LEU A 458 -15.91 -17.09 -42.72
N ALA A 459 -17.20 -16.87 -42.47
CA ALA A 459 -18.03 -15.99 -43.29
C ALA A 459 -17.71 -14.48 -43.16
N ASP A 460 -16.99 -14.07 -42.11
CA ASP A 460 -16.74 -12.65 -41.78
C ASP A 460 -15.26 -12.21 -41.85
N LEU A 461 -14.41 -12.96 -42.56
CA LEU A 461 -12.99 -12.61 -42.75
C LEU A 461 -12.76 -11.30 -43.54
N GLY A 462 -13.78 -10.77 -44.21
CA GLY A 462 -13.69 -9.52 -44.97
C GLY A 462 -13.69 -8.24 -44.13
N SER A 463 -13.95 -8.32 -42.81
CA SER A 463 -14.10 -7.14 -41.94
C SER A 463 -12.91 -6.87 -41.01
N LEU A 464 -11.89 -7.74 -41.01
CA LEU A 464 -10.75 -7.62 -40.11
C LEU A 464 -9.67 -6.70 -40.72
N SER A 465 -9.61 -5.45 -40.26
CA SER A 465 -8.48 -4.54 -40.53
C SER A 465 -7.52 -4.53 -39.33
N GLY A 466 -6.27 -4.96 -39.54
CA GLY A 466 -5.18 -4.78 -38.58
C GLY A 466 -4.38 -3.52 -38.91
N VAL A 467 -4.27 -2.59 -37.95
CA VAL A 467 -3.33 -1.46 -37.97
C VAL A 467 -2.09 -1.86 -37.19
N THR A 468 -0.89 -1.64 -37.76
CA THR A 468 0.37 -2.00 -37.09
C THR A 468 0.92 -0.79 -36.32
N ALA A 469 1.80 -1.04 -35.33
CA ALA A 469 2.33 -0.01 -34.42
C ALA A 469 3.24 1.05 -35.09
N HIS A 470 3.38 1.05 -36.42
CA HIS A 470 4.04 2.12 -37.19
C HIS A 470 3.19 2.66 -38.35
N GLY A 471 1.89 2.38 -38.38
CA GLY A 471 0.99 2.69 -39.50
C GLY A 471 0.32 1.43 -40.02
#